data_AF-A0A351WRF8-F1
#
_entry.id   AF-A0A351WRF8-F1
#
_cell.length_a   1.000
_cell.length_b   1.000
_cell.length_c   1.000
_cell.angle_alpha   90.00
_cell.angle_beta   90.00
_cell.angle_gamma   90.00
#
_symmetry.space_group_name_H-M   'P 1'
#
loop_
_entity.id
_entity.type
_entity.pdbx_description
1 polymer ?
#
loop_
_entity_poly.entity_id
_entity_poly.type
_entity_poly.pdbx_seq_one_letter_code
_entity_poly.pdbx_strand_id
1 'polypeptide(L)'
;MAENDCRSQLIAAATPLFAAKGFHGVGVRELAAAAGVNISMISYYFKGKEGLYAAVLSEQFSTLKSVAQLATAQGDPLAKFELYVRATVARYRKTPYLLRFYTSELTNPTPCFESIVKPAIRGVLRVLLDNFYEGVSSRQFRSDLNPADTVLALAGMINFYFLLEPATAEMVDHAPERDEELIRHVMELLARGILA
;
A
#
# COMPACT_ATOMS: atom_id res chain seq x y z
N MET A 1 16.49 -18.35 22.34
CA MET A 1 15.73 -17.35 21.56
C MET A 1 14.38 -17.18 22.22
N ALA A 2 13.96 -15.94 22.49
CA ALA A 2 12.60 -15.69 22.96
C ALA A 2 11.59 -16.05 21.86
N GLU A 3 10.43 -16.62 22.19
CA GLU A 3 9.42 -17.06 21.20
C GLU A 3 9.03 -15.96 20.20
N ASN A 4 9.00 -14.71 20.66
CA ASN A 4 8.64 -13.55 19.84
C ASN A 4 9.70 -13.19 18.78
N ASP A 5 10.95 -13.60 19.01
CA ASP A 5 12.07 -13.37 18.10
C ASP A 5 11.96 -14.26 16.85
N CYS A 6 11.66 -15.56 17.03
CA CYS A 6 11.51 -16.50 15.91
C CYS A 6 10.32 -16.15 15.00
N ARG A 7 9.18 -15.76 15.58
CA ARG A 7 8.01 -15.31 14.81
C ARG A 7 8.36 -14.11 13.94
N SER A 8 9.06 -13.13 14.50
CA SER A 8 9.44 -11.90 13.79
C SER A 8 10.48 -12.18 12.70
N GLN A 9 11.46 -13.05 12.97
CA GLN A 9 12.45 -13.50 11.99
C GLN A 9 11.80 -14.20 10.79
N LEU A 10 10.83 -15.08 11.04
CA LEU A 10 10.10 -15.77 9.97
C LEU A 10 9.34 -14.79 9.08
N ILE A 11 8.68 -13.78 9.66
CA ILE A 11 7.98 -12.75 8.87
C ILE A 11 9.00 -11.95 8.05
N ALA A 12 10.06 -11.44 8.69
CA ALA A 12 11.08 -10.62 8.05
C ALA A 12 11.77 -11.34 6.87
N ALA A 13 12.08 -12.64 7.03
CA ALA A 13 12.67 -13.45 5.96
C ALA A 13 11.67 -13.80 4.85
N ALA A 14 10.39 -14.02 5.21
CA ALA A 14 9.35 -14.38 4.26
C ALA A 14 8.88 -13.22 3.38
N THR A 15 8.86 -12.00 3.91
CA THR A 15 8.41 -10.79 3.20
C THR A 15 9.10 -10.61 1.83
N PRO A 16 10.44 -10.55 1.72
CA PRO A 16 11.10 -10.35 0.43
C PRO A 16 10.87 -11.53 -0.53
N LEU A 17 10.81 -12.77 -0.02
CA LEU A 17 10.59 -13.96 -0.84
C LEU A 17 9.20 -13.96 -1.47
N PHE A 18 8.16 -13.74 -0.67
CA PHE A 18 6.80 -13.66 -1.19
C PHE A 18 6.60 -12.45 -2.11
N ALA A 19 7.23 -11.31 -1.81
CA ALA A 19 7.14 -10.12 -2.66
C ALA A 19 7.81 -10.31 -4.03
N ALA A 20 8.85 -11.15 -4.12
CA ALA A 20 9.57 -11.42 -5.35
C ALA A 20 8.96 -12.55 -6.18
N LYS A 21 8.49 -13.63 -5.52
CA LYS A 21 8.08 -14.87 -6.19
C LYS A 21 6.58 -15.16 -6.10
N GLY A 22 5.83 -14.33 -5.37
CA GLY A 22 4.42 -14.54 -5.06
C GLY A 22 4.20 -15.71 -4.08
N PHE A 23 2.95 -15.87 -3.63
CA PHE A 23 2.58 -16.91 -2.67
C PHE A 23 2.89 -18.33 -3.17
N HIS A 24 2.57 -18.62 -4.44
CA HIS A 24 2.76 -19.95 -5.03
C HIS A 24 4.22 -20.28 -5.37
N GLY A 25 5.06 -19.28 -5.64
CA GLY A 25 6.44 -19.45 -6.06
C GLY A 25 7.45 -19.69 -4.93
N VAL A 26 7.01 -19.66 -3.66
CA VAL A 26 7.88 -19.87 -2.49
C VAL A 26 7.53 -21.18 -1.77
N GLY A 27 8.55 -21.98 -1.48
CA GLY A 27 8.42 -23.24 -0.73
C GLY A 27 8.65 -23.08 0.78
N VAL A 28 8.05 -23.94 1.59
CA VAL A 28 8.18 -23.91 3.07
C VAL A 28 9.64 -24.14 3.53
N ARG A 29 10.38 -25.01 2.83
CA ARG A 29 11.82 -25.23 3.10
C ARG A 29 12.66 -24.00 2.84
N GLU A 30 12.36 -23.27 1.77
CA GLU A 30 13.05 -22.03 1.41
C GLU A 30 12.81 -20.94 2.48
N LEU A 31 11.57 -20.79 2.94
CA LEU A 31 11.20 -19.86 4.01
C LEU A 31 11.94 -20.16 5.31
N ALA A 32 11.97 -21.44 5.71
CA ALA A 32 12.65 -21.87 6.94
C ALA A 32 14.16 -21.66 6.84
N ALA A 33 14.76 -22.00 5.69
CA ALA A 33 16.18 -21.79 5.44
C ALA A 33 16.55 -20.30 5.44
N ALA A 34 15.76 -19.44 4.80
CA ALA A 34 15.98 -18.00 4.77
C ALA A 34 15.88 -17.36 6.17
N ALA A 35 15.00 -17.88 7.03
CA ALA A 35 14.88 -17.44 8.41
C ALA A 35 15.92 -18.06 9.36
N GLY A 36 16.69 -19.07 8.92
CA GLY A 36 17.63 -19.79 9.78
C GLY A 36 16.96 -20.64 10.87
N VAL A 37 15.73 -21.12 10.63
CA VAL A 37 14.94 -21.86 11.62
C VAL A 37 14.54 -23.24 11.13
N ASN A 38 14.11 -24.11 12.06
CA ASN A 38 13.55 -25.41 11.69
C ASN A 38 12.21 -25.24 10.94
N ILE A 39 11.97 -26.04 9.90
CA ILE A 39 10.72 -26.03 9.13
C ILE A 39 9.46 -26.20 9.98
N SER A 40 9.55 -26.94 11.10
CA SER A 40 8.43 -27.12 12.03
C SER A 40 7.96 -25.82 12.68
N MET A 41 8.81 -24.80 12.76
CA MET A 41 8.48 -23.50 13.36
C MET A 41 7.42 -22.75 12.55
N ILE A 42 7.38 -22.93 11.24
CA ILE A 42 6.34 -22.33 10.38
C ILE A 42 4.97 -22.92 10.73
N SER A 43 4.86 -24.25 10.81
CA SER A 43 3.62 -24.91 11.22
C SER A 43 3.24 -24.57 12.66
N TYR A 44 4.22 -24.47 13.56
CA TYR A 44 3.99 -24.14 14.96
C TYR A 44 3.37 -22.73 15.12
N TYR A 45 4.04 -21.69 14.61
CA TYR A 45 3.63 -20.29 14.79
C TYR A 45 2.49 -19.85 13.86
N PHE A 46 2.47 -20.37 12.63
CA PHE A 46 1.61 -19.83 11.58
C PHE A 46 0.62 -20.84 11.02
N LYS A 47 0.62 -22.09 11.53
CA LYS A 47 -0.25 -23.16 11.01
C LYS A 47 -0.03 -23.46 9.51
N GLY A 48 1.15 -23.13 8.99
CA GLY A 48 1.53 -23.40 7.60
C GLY A 48 1.97 -22.15 6.82
N LYS A 49 2.16 -22.32 5.52
CA LYS A 49 2.62 -21.24 4.61
C LYS A 49 1.59 -20.14 4.49
N GLU A 50 0.32 -20.53 4.43
CA GLU A 50 -0.86 -19.68 4.31
C GLU A 50 -0.92 -18.69 5.47
N GLY A 51 -0.76 -19.16 6.72
CA GLY A 51 -0.80 -18.26 7.87
C GLY A 51 0.45 -17.39 7.98
N LEU A 52 1.61 -17.83 7.50
CA LEU A 52 2.81 -16.98 7.44
C LEU A 52 2.62 -15.87 6.40
N TYR A 53 2.06 -16.22 5.24
CA TYR A 53 1.69 -15.25 4.21
C TYR A 53 0.64 -14.24 4.71
N ALA A 54 -0.40 -14.72 5.41
CA ALA A 54 -1.40 -13.85 6.03
C ALA A 54 -0.78 -12.90 7.07
N ALA A 55 0.19 -13.38 7.86
CA ALA A 55 0.92 -12.53 8.82
C ALA A 55 1.76 -11.46 8.11
N VAL A 56 2.48 -11.83 7.04
CA VAL A 56 3.23 -10.89 6.19
C VAL A 56 2.30 -9.83 5.60
N LEU A 57 1.20 -10.22 4.96
CA LEU A 57 0.24 -9.27 4.39
C LEU A 57 -0.38 -8.38 5.46
N SER A 58 -0.71 -8.93 6.62
CA SER A 58 -1.25 -8.14 7.74
C SER A 58 -0.28 -7.05 8.18
N GLU A 59 1.01 -7.35 8.27
CA GLU A 59 2.04 -6.37 8.61
C GLU A 59 2.18 -5.31 7.53
N GLN A 60 2.29 -5.71 6.26
CA GLN A 60 2.46 -4.78 5.15
C GLN A 60 1.25 -3.84 4.99
N PHE A 61 0.03 -4.38 5.03
CA PHE A 61 -1.21 -3.61 4.85
C PHE A 61 -1.66 -2.86 6.11
N SER A 62 -1.08 -3.14 7.29
CA SER A 62 -1.35 -2.35 8.49
C SER A 62 -0.98 -0.86 8.30
N THR A 63 0.02 -0.59 7.47
CA THR A 63 0.47 0.77 7.11
C THR A 63 -0.54 1.55 6.26
N LEU A 64 -1.53 0.89 5.64
CA LEU A 64 -2.63 1.59 4.97
C LEU A 64 -3.62 2.19 5.98
N LYS A 65 -3.77 1.56 7.15
CA LYS A 65 -4.67 2.05 8.20
C LYS A 65 -4.19 3.38 8.78
N SER A 66 -2.87 3.57 8.93
CA SER A 66 -2.33 4.84 9.42
C SER A 66 -2.55 5.99 8.44
N VAL A 67 -2.51 5.73 7.12
CA VAL A 67 -2.81 6.76 6.11
C VAL A 67 -4.28 7.16 6.11
N ALA A 68 -5.18 6.20 6.27
CA ALA A 68 -6.59 6.49 6.45
C ALA A 68 -6.82 7.39 7.68
N GLN A 69 -6.10 7.15 8.79
CA GLN A 69 -6.20 8.01 9.98
C GLN A 69 -5.65 9.42 9.76
N LEU A 70 -4.53 9.57 9.05
CA LEU A 70 -3.96 10.89 8.74
C LEU A 70 -4.89 11.73 7.85
N ALA A 71 -5.58 11.10 6.89
CA ALA A 71 -6.53 11.77 6.01
C ALA A 71 -7.88 12.10 6.68
N THR A 72 -8.12 11.61 7.91
CA THR A 72 -9.27 12.05 8.74
C THR A 72 -8.96 13.26 9.63
N ALA A 73 -7.75 13.81 9.56
CA ALA A 73 -7.41 15.02 10.30
C ALA A 73 -8.32 16.19 9.88
N GLN A 74 -8.68 17.05 10.84
CA GLN A 74 -9.41 18.28 10.51
C GLN A 74 -8.54 19.19 9.64
N GLY A 75 -9.15 19.83 8.65
CA GLY A 75 -8.44 20.73 7.76
C GLY A 75 -9.06 20.81 6.38
N ASP A 76 -8.39 21.55 5.52
CA ASP A 76 -8.77 21.76 4.13
C ASP A 76 -8.82 20.43 3.32
N PRO A 77 -9.93 20.14 2.61
CA PRO A 77 -10.07 18.94 1.79
C PRO A 77 -8.93 18.69 0.79
N LEU A 78 -8.39 19.73 0.15
CA LEU A 78 -7.27 19.56 -0.79
C LEU A 78 -5.99 19.16 -0.04
N ALA A 79 -5.74 19.76 1.13
CA ALA A 79 -4.62 19.39 1.98
C ALA A 79 -4.71 17.92 2.47
N LYS A 80 -5.92 17.38 2.72
CA LYS A 80 -6.09 15.95 3.07
C LYS A 80 -5.70 15.02 1.93
N PHE A 81 -5.97 15.39 0.67
CA PHE A 81 -5.45 14.64 -0.48
C PHE A 81 -3.94 14.72 -0.59
N GLU A 82 -3.34 15.88 -0.33
CA GLU A 82 -1.87 16.01 -0.29
C GLU A 82 -1.26 15.11 0.79
N LEU A 83 -1.84 15.07 1.99
CA LEU A 83 -1.42 14.16 3.07
C LEU A 83 -1.48 12.69 2.64
N TYR A 84 -2.53 12.30 1.92
CA TYR A 84 -2.62 10.94 1.36
C TYR A 84 -1.50 10.64 0.36
N VAL A 85 -1.22 11.56 -0.57
CA VAL A 85 -0.15 11.38 -1.57
C VAL A 85 1.21 11.29 -0.87
N ARG A 86 1.51 12.22 0.04
CA ARG A 86 2.74 12.23 0.85
C ARG A 86 2.94 10.94 1.62
N ALA A 87 1.90 10.49 2.33
CA ALA A 87 1.98 9.27 3.11
C ALA A 87 2.14 8.02 2.23
N THR A 88 1.59 8.04 1.01
CA THR A 88 1.76 6.96 0.02
C THR A 88 3.19 6.93 -0.53
N VAL A 89 3.76 8.07 -0.91
CA VAL A 89 5.17 8.20 -1.33
C VAL A 89 6.10 7.68 -0.24
N ALA A 90 6.00 8.21 0.98
CA ALA A 90 6.85 7.81 2.11
C ALA A 90 6.77 6.31 2.39
N ARG A 91 5.57 5.71 2.24
CA ARG A 91 5.36 4.28 2.42
C ARG A 91 6.04 3.45 1.33
N TYR A 92 5.97 3.85 0.07
CA TYR A 92 6.65 3.10 -1.00
C TYR A 92 8.17 3.22 -0.91
N ARG A 93 8.71 4.36 -0.44
CA ARG A 93 10.14 4.51 -0.14
C ARG A 93 10.59 3.62 1.03
N LYS A 94 9.79 3.52 2.09
CA LYS A 94 10.13 2.74 3.30
C LYS A 94 9.93 1.23 3.14
N THR A 95 8.86 0.83 2.44
CA THR A 95 8.44 -0.57 2.27
C THR A 95 8.26 -0.89 0.79
N PRO A 96 9.35 -1.20 0.06
CA PRO A 96 9.30 -1.41 -1.38
C PRO A 96 8.47 -2.65 -1.78
N TYR A 97 8.20 -3.55 -0.83
CA TYR A 97 7.43 -4.77 -1.08
C TYR A 97 5.92 -4.56 -1.09
N LEU A 98 5.40 -3.52 -0.42
CA LEU A 98 3.96 -3.32 -0.29
C LEU A 98 3.29 -3.20 -1.66
N LEU A 99 3.87 -2.42 -2.58
CA LEU A 99 3.29 -2.24 -3.91
C LEU A 99 3.24 -3.56 -4.68
N ARG A 100 4.24 -4.42 -4.54
CA ARG A 100 4.25 -5.75 -5.16
C ARG A 100 3.19 -6.68 -4.58
N PHE A 101 3.00 -6.68 -3.27
CA PHE A 101 1.90 -7.43 -2.64
C PHE A 101 0.54 -6.89 -3.06
N TYR A 102 0.40 -5.57 -3.11
CA TYR A 102 -0.79 -4.88 -3.59
C TYR A 102 -1.16 -5.31 -5.01
N THR A 103 -0.22 -5.25 -5.95
CA THR A 103 -0.49 -5.68 -7.33
C THR A 103 -0.72 -7.18 -7.42
N SER A 104 0.10 -8.00 -6.74
CA SER A 104 -0.04 -9.46 -6.77
C SER A 104 -1.42 -9.91 -6.29
N GLU A 105 -1.93 -9.36 -5.19
CA GLU A 105 -3.24 -9.74 -4.65
C GLU A 105 -4.40 -9.18 -5.48
N LEU A 106 -4.21 -8.09 -6.23
CA LEU A 106 -5.21 -7.59 -7.16
C LEU A 106 -5.30 -8.41 -8.45
N THR A 107 -4.17 -8.89 -8.97
CA THR A 107 -4.12 -9.62 -10.26
C THR A 107 -4.19 -11.13 -10.09
N ASN A 108 -3.74 -11.66 -8.96
CA ASN A 108 -3.72 -13.07 -8.62
C ASN A 108 -4.12 -13.27 -7.15
N PRO A 109 -5.41 -13.08 -6.82
CA PRO A 109 -5.88 -13.05 -5.45
C PRO A 109 -5.70 -14.40 -4.76
N THR A 110 -5.21 -14.35 -3.52
CA THR A 110 -5.25 -15.49 -2.61
C THR A 110 -6.47 -15.36 -1.69
N PRO A 111 -6.78 -16.36 -0.84
CA PRO A 111 -7.79 -16.19 0.21
C PRO A 111 -7.53 -15.01 1.17
N CYS A 112 -6.29 -14.52 1.24
CA CYS A 112 -5.93 -13.35 2.02
C CYS A 112 -6.47 -12.04 1.41
N PHE A 113 -6.82 -12.03 0.12
CA PHE A 113 -7.39 -10.85 -0.53
C PHE A 113 -8.67 -10.39 0.17
N GLU A 114 -9.63 -11.29 0.33
CA GLU A 114 -10.93 -10.97 0.94
C GLU A 114 -10.83 -10.58 2.43
N SER A 115 -9.90 -11.21 3.15
CA SER A 115 -9.79 -11.06 4.62
C SER A 115 -8.85 -9.93 5.07
N ILE A 116 -7.83 -9.58 4.28
CA ILE A 116 -6.78 -8.62 4.68
C ILE A 116 -6.72 -7.44 3.70
N VAL A 117 -6.51 -7.73 2.42
CA VAL A 117 -6.17 -6.71 1.41
C VAL A 117 -7.38 -5.83 1.09
N LYS A 118 -8.50 -6.44 0.75
CA LYS A 118 -9.73 -5.76 0.34
C LYS A 118 -10.29 -4.86 1.45
N PRO A 119 -10.35 -5.26 2.73
CA PRO A 119 -10.73 -4.35 3.82
C PRO A 119 -9.75 -3.18 3.98
N ALA A 120 -8.45 -3.40 3.84
CA ALA A 120 -7.45 -2.34 3.97
C ALA A 120 -7.58 -1.30 2.84
N ILE A 121 -7.73 -1.73 1.60
CA ILE A 121 -7.95 -0.85 0.43
C ILE A 121 -9.26 -0.08 0.59
N ARG A 122 -10.35 -0.76 0.95
CA ARG A 122 -11.66 -0.13 1.17
C ARG A 122 -11.61 0.93 2.26
N GLY A 123 -10.85 0.71 3.33
CA GLY A 123 -10.67 1.68 4.40
C GLY A 123 -10.07 3.00 3.89
N VAL A 124 -9.02 2.92 3.07
CA VAL A 124 -8.39 4.10 2.45
C VAL A 124 -9.35 4.80 1.49
N LEU A 125 -9.98 4.05 0.57
CA LEU A 125 -10.90 4.62 -0.41
C LEU A 125 -12.10 5.32 0.24
N ARG A 126 -12.63 4.78 1.35
CA ARG A 126 -13.71 5.41 2.10
C ARG A 126 -13.29 6.79 2.62
N VAL A 127 -12.12 6.92 3.23
CA VAL A 127 -11.64 8.21 3.75
C VAL A 127 -11.47 9.23 2.62
N LEU A 128 -10.92 8.81 1.48
CA LEU A 128 -10.76 9.70 0.33
C LEU A 128 -12.10 10.13 -0.28
N LEU A 129 -13.08 9.21 -0.33
CA LEU A 129 -14.45 9.52 -0.76
C LEU A 129 -15.13 10.50 0.18
N ASP A 130 -15.06 10.26 1.49
CA ASP A 130 -15.64 11.15 2.50
C ASP A 130 -15.03 12.56 2.41
N ASN A 131 -13.70 12.65 2.20
CA ASN A 131 -13.01 13.92 1.97
C ASN A 131 -13.48 14.63 0.68
N PHE A 132 -13.73 13.88 -0.40
CA PHE A 132 -14.25 14.46 -1.64
C PHE A 132 -15.65 15.03 -1.42
N TYR A 133 -16.54 14.31 -0.74
CA TYR A 133 -17.88 14.79 -0.40
C TYR A 133 -17.83 16.03 0.49
N GLU A 134 -16.90 16.10 1.46
CA GLU A 134 -16.67 17.29 2.28
C GLU A 134 -16.27 18.50 1.41
N GLY A 135 -15.35 18.32 0.46
CA GLY A 135 -14.94 19.38 -0.47
C GLY A 135 -16.07 19.86 -1.38
N VAL A 136 -16.95 18.98 -1.84
CA VAL A 136 -18.15 19.36 -2.60
C VAL A 136 -19.14 20.13 -1.71
N SER A 137 -19.38 19.66 -0.48
CA SER A 137 -20.32 20.30 0.45
C SER A 137 -19.89 21.70 0.88
N SER A 138 -18.57 21.92 0.96
CA SER A 138 -17.94 23.21 1.26
C SER A 138 -17.73 24.09 0.03
N ARG A 139 -18.17 23.64 -1.17
CA ARG A 139 -18.02 24.31 -2.47
C ARG A 139 -16.57 24.58 -2.88
N GLN A 140 -15.63 23.85 -2.32
CA GLN A 140 -14.24 23.88 -2.77
C GLN A 140 -14.04 23.02 -4.03
N PHE A 141 -14.76 21.90 -4.12
CA PHE A 141 -14.72 21.00 -5.26
C PHE A 141 -15.98 21.09 -6.10
N ARG A 142 -15.82 20.97 -7.41
CA ARG A 142 -16.93 20.91 -8.37
C ARG A 142 -17.78 19.66 -8.13
N SER A 143 -19.10 19.80 -8.28
CA SER A 143 -20.08 18.76 -7.96
C SER A 143 -20.46 17.85 -9.13
N ASP A 144 -19.97 18.12 -10.33
CA ASP A 144 -20.30 17.38 -11.56
C ASP A 144 -19.34 16.20 -11.85
N LEU A 145 -18.31 16.02 -11.02
CA LEU A 145 -17.42 14.86 -11.08
C LEU A 145 -18.02 13.65 -10.34
N ASN A 146 -17.70 12.44 -10.81
CA ASN A 146 -17.92 11.23 -10.04
C ASN A 146 -16.85 11.11 -8.93
N PRO A 147 -17.24 11.09 -7.64
CA PRO A 147 -16.28 11.02 -6.53
C PRO A 147 -15.42 9.76 -6.54
N ALA A 148 -16.00 8.61 -6.88
CA ALA A 148 -15.29 7.34 -6.89
C ALA A 148 -14.22 7.31 -7.98
N ASP A 149 -14.57 7.73 -9.20
CA ASP A 149 -13.62 7.77 -10.30
C ASP A 149 -12.50 8.78 -10.03
N THR A 150 -12.82 9.92 -9.40
CA THR A 150 -11.83 10.95 -9.04
C THR A 150 -10.83 10.45 -8.00
N VAL A 151 -11.32 9.80 -6.94
CA VAL A 151 -10.47 9.20 -5.90
C VAL A 151 -9.62 8.06 -6.47
N LEU A 152 -10.19 7.23 -7.34
CA LEU A 152 -9.45 6.16 -8.02
C LEU A 152 -8.39 6.73 -8.97
N ALA A 153 -8.67 7.83 -9.66
CA ALA A 153 -7.69 8.52 -10.50
C ALA A 153 -6.53 9.07 -9.67
N LEU A 154 -6.80 9.70 -8.52
CA LEU A 154 -5.75 10.16 -7.59
C LEU A 154 -4.86 9.00 -7.12
N ALA A 155 -5.48 7.92 -6.62
CA ALA A 155 -4.75 6.73 -6.22
C ALA A 155 -3.98 6.11 -7.39
N GLY A 156 -4.56 6.11 -8.59
CA GLY A 156 -3.96 5.63 -9.82
C GLY A 156 -2.69 6.41 -10.18
N MET A 157 -2.72 7.75 -10.20
CA MET A 157 -1.57 8.58 -10.53
C MET A 157 -0.35 8.23 -9.67
N ILE A 158 -0.54 8.10 -8.35
CA ILE A 158 0.57 7.84 -7.45
C ILE A 158 1.00 6.36 -7.46
N ASN A 159 0.06 5.41 -7.41
CA ASN A 159 0.41 3.99 -7.37
C ASN A 159 1.03 3.52 -8.69
N PHE A 160 0.53 4.03 -9.82
CA PHE A 160 1.03 3.67 -11.14
C PHE A 160 2.44 4.23 -11.41
N TYR A 161 2.74 5.44 -10.90
CA TYR A 161 4.09 6.01 -10.95
C TYR A 161 5.13 5.05 -10.38
N PHE A 162 4.92 4.60 -9.14
CA PHE A 162 5.83 3.64 -8.48
C PHE A 162 5.77 2.24 -9.10
N LEU A 163 4.64 1.85 -9.66
CA LEU A 163 4.51 0.54 -10.32
C LEU A 163 5.40 0.46 -11.57
N LEU A 164 5.52 1.56 -12.31
CA LEU A 164 6.33 1.65 -13.52
C LEU A 164 7.79 2.01 -13.27
N GLU A 165 8.21 2.28 -12.04
CA GLU A 165 9.59 2.65 -11.71
C GLU A 165 10.62 1.67 -12.30
N PRO A 166 10.51 0.33 -12.17
CA PRO A 166 11.47 -0.61 -12.77
C PRO A 166 11.53 -0.55 -14.30
N ALA A 167 10.45 -0.13 -14.97
CA ALA A 167 10.37 -0.04 -16.42
C ALA A 167 10.80 1.33 -16.96
N THR A 168 10.90 2.34 -16.11
CA THR A 168 11.14 3.74 -16.49
C THR A 168 12.41 4.32 -15.88
N ALA A 169 13.17 3.55 -15.10
CA ALA A 169 14.37 4.01 -14.40
C ALA A 169 15.47 4.62 -15.31
N GLU A 170 15.50 4.28 -16.59
CA GLU A 170 16.43 4.86 -17.57
C GLU A 170 15.92 6.17 -18.20
N MET A 171 14.62 6.45 -18.09
CA MET A 171 13.94 7.60 -18.72
C MET A 171 13.51 8.67 -17.73
N VAL A 172 13.24 8.27 -16.48
CA VAL A 172 12.66 9.11 -15.43
C VAL A 172 13.54 9.02 -14.21
N ASP A 173 13.89 10.17 -13.65
CA ASP A 173 14.60 10.25 -12.37
C ASP A 173 13.63 9.98 -11.22
N HIS A 174 13.80 8.81 -10.59
CA HIS A 174 13.02 8.34 -9.44
C HIS A 174 13.70 8.59 -8.10
N ALA A 175 14.75 9.41 -8.05
CA ALA A 175 15.48 9.68 -6.81
C ALA A 175 14.55 10.32 -5.75
N PRO A 176 14.69 9.98 -4.45
CA PRO A 176 13.85 10.53 -3.37
C PRO A 176 13.84 12.07 -3.30
N GLU A 177 14.90 12.73 -3.77
CA GLU A 177 15.02 14.19 -3.86
C GLU A 177 13.95 14.82 -4.78
N ARG A 178 13.38 14.03 -5.69
CA ARG A 178 12.30 14.42 -6.61
C ARG A 178 10.91 14.28 -5.98
N ASP A 179 10.77 13.67 -4.80
CA ASP A 179 9.46 13.31 -4.21
C ASP A 179 8.57 14.56 -4.00
N GLU A 180 9.13 15.68 -3.54
CA GLU A 180 8.38 16.94 -3.38
C GLU A 180 7.87 17.51 -4.71
N GLU A 181 8.65 17.36 -5.78
CA GLU A 181 8.22 17.80 -7.11
C GLU A 181 7.12 16.88 -7.66
N LEU A 182 7.25 15.57 -7.47
CA LEU A 182 6.21 14.59 -7.81
C LEU A 182 4.90 14.90 -7.09
N ILE A 183 4.94 15.10 -5.77
CA ILE A 183 3.75 15.43 -4.96
C ILE A 183 3.10 16.71 -5.49
N ARG A 184 3.90 17.77 -5.71
CA ARG A 184 3.41 19.04 -6.26
C ARG A 184 2.73 18.83 -7.62
N HIS A 185 3.35 18.06 -8.51
CA HIS A 185 2.80 17.79 -9.84
C HIS A 185 1.46 17.05 -9.78
N VAL A 186 1.38 15.98 -8.98
CA VAL A 186 0.14 15.21 -8.77
C VAL A 186 -0.96 16.09 -8.18
N MET A 187 -0.63 16.92 -7.19
CA MET A 187 -1.60 17.83 -6.57
C MET A 187 -2.06 18.93 -7.52
N GLU A 188 -1.18 19.45 -8.37
CA GLU A 188 -1.55 20.46 -9.37
C GLU A 188 -2.49 19.88 -10.43
N LEU A 189 -2.20 18.68 -10.94
CA LEU A 189 -3.09 17.98 -11.88
C LEU A 189 -4.47 17.72 -11.26
N LEU A 190 -4.50 17.26 -10.01
CA LEU A 190 -5.76 17.05 -9.28
C LEU A 190 -6.51 18.37 -9.09
N ALA A 191 -5.86 19.39 -8.54
CA ALA A 191 -6.48 20.67 -8.19
C ALA A 191 -7.09 21.36 -9.42
N ARG A 192 -6.37 21.40 -10.55
CA ARG A 192 -6.90 21.94 -11.82
C ARG A 192 -8.12 21.17 -12.33
N GLY A 193 -8.26 19.89 -11.97
CA GLY A 193 -9.39 19.06 -12.36
C GLY A 193 -10.61 19.19 -11.45
N ILE A 194 -10.41 19.37 -10.14
CA ILE A 194 -11.47 19.22 -9.12
C ILE A 194 -11.94 20.52 -8.48
N LEU A 195 -11.15 21.59 -8.47
CA LEU A 195 -11.55 22.85 -7.84
C LEU A 195 -12.72 23.52 -8.58
N ALA A 196 -13.59 24.18 -7.82
CA ALA A 196 -14.78 24.88 -8.33
C ALA A 196 -14.47 26.27 -8.92
#